data_AF-X0Y5F8-F1
#
_entry.id   AF-X0Y5F8-F1
#
_cell.length_a   1.000
_cell.length_b   1.000
_cell.length_c   1.000
_cell.angle_alpha   90.00
_cell.angle_beta   90.00
_cell.angle_gamma   90.00
#
_symmetry.space_group_name_H-M   'P 1'
#
loop_
_entity.id
_entity.type
_entity.pdbx_description
1 polymer ?
#
loop_
_entity_poly.entity_id
_entity_poly.type
_entity_poly.pdbx_seq_one_letter_code
_entity_poly.pdbx_strand_id
1 'polypeptide(L)'
;ATRMDPENPWVKFTTASFEKTLDKKVAFLPNLGGTLPNDAFSHILGMPTIWVPHSYAACSQHAPNEHIIGTIARQGLQLMTGLFWDLAESKGMPIEY
;
A
#
# COMPACT_ATOMS: atom_id res chain seq x y z
N ALA A 1 4.31 -15.60 5.43
CA ALA A 1 4.39 -14.29 4.75
C ALA A 1 3.46 -14.36 3.55
N THR A 2 2.53 -13.42 3.41
CA THR A 2 1.64 -13.36 2.25
C THR A 2 2.46 -12.89 1.05
N ARG A 3 2.47 -13.69 -0.02
CA ARG A 3 3.09 -13.30 -1.30
C ARG A 3 2.02 -12.66 -2.17
N MET A 4 2.35 -11.53 -2.76
CA MET A 4 1.45 -10.84 -3.67
C MET A 4 1.82 -11.12 -5.13
N ASP A 5 0.84 -11.48 -5.94
CA ASP A 5 1.00 -11.64 -7.38
C ASP A 5 1.12 -10.26 -8.05
N PRO A 6 2.23 -9.94 -8.74
CA PRO A 6 2.38 -8.67 -9.46
C PRO A 6 1.30 -8.45 -10.53
N GLU A 7 0.72 -9.53 -11.06
CA GLU A 7 -0.31 -9.46 -12.09
C GLU A 7 -1.70 -9.18 -11.52
N ASN A 8 -1.87 -9.21 -10.19
CA ASN A 8 -3.13 -8.95 -9.53
C ASN A 8 -3.67 -7.54 -9.91
N PRO A 9 -4.94 -7.41 -10.33
CA PRO A 9 -5.52 -6.13 -10.72
C PRO A 9 -5.40 -5.03 -9.66
N TRP A 10 -5.46 -5.38 -8.37
CA TRP A 10 -5.29 -4.43 -7.27
C TRP A 10 -3.86 -3.92 -7.16
N VAL A 11 -2.84 -4.75 -7.46
CA VAL A 11 -1.45 -4.30 -7.50
C VAL A 11 -1.26 -3.28 -8.62
N LYS A 12 -1.69 -3.64 -9.84
CA LYS A 12 -1.57 -2.76 -11.00
C LYS A 12 -2.31 -1.44 -10.78
N PHE A 13 -3.53 -1.51 -10.25
CA PHE A 13 -4.34 -0.33 -9.94
C PHE A 13 -3.67 0.57 -8.91
N THR A 14 -3.26 0.01 -7.75
CA THR A 14 -2.63 0.81 -6.69
C THR A 14 -1.30 1.40 -7.14
N THR A 15 -0.47 0.63 -7.87
CA THR A 15 0.77 1.14 -8.44
C THR A 15 0.51 2.30 -9.39
N ALA A 16 -0.42 2.15 -10.35
CA ALA A 16 -0.74 3.22 -11.31
C ALA A 16 -1.28 4.48 -10.61
N SER A 17 -2.16 4.34 -9.62
CA SER A 17 -2.69 5.47 -8.85
C SER A 17 -1.59 6.21 -8.09
N PHE A 18 -0.67 5.47 -7.47
CA PHE A 18 0.46 6.05 -6.75
C PHE A 18 1.48 6.74 -7.66
N GLU A 19 1.81 6.14 -8.82
CA GLU A 19 2.70 6.74 -9.80
C GLU A 19 2.11 8.04 -10.38
N LYS A 20 0.80 8.05 -10.68
CA LYS A 20 0.07 9.26 -11.07
C LYS A 20 0.07 10.34 -9.98
N THR A 21 -0.12 9.95 -8.72
CA THR A 21 -0.22 10.88 -7.59
C THR A 21 1.12 11.54 -7.24
N LEU A 22 2.23 10.79 -7.33
CA LEU A 22 3.55 11.28 -6.94
C LEU A 22 4.44 11.70 -8.10
N ASP A 23 4.05 11.41 -9.34
CA ASP A 23 4.87 11.57 -10.55
C ASP A 23 6.24 10.87 -10.42
N LYS A 24 6.23 9.67 -9.83
CA LYS A 24 7.42 8.88 -9.52
C LYS A 24 7.12 7.40 -9.61
N LYS A 25 8.12 6.60 -10.01
CA LYS A 25 8.03 5.14 -9.96
C LYS A 25 7.83 4.63 -8.54
N VAL A 26 6.92 3.68 -8.38
CA VAL A 26 6.63 3.04 -7.09
C VAL A 26 7.44 1.76 -6.94
N ALA A 27 8.08 1.58 -5.78
CA ALA A 27 8.75 0.34 -5.46
C ALA A 27 7.70 -0.71 -5.02
N PHE A 28 7.68 -1.84 -5.72
CA PHE A 28 6.86 -3.00 -5.35
C PHE A 28 7.72 -4.05 -4.64
N LEU A 29 7.37 -4.39 -3.40
CA LEU A 29 8.03 -5.41 -2.60
C LEU A 29 7.08 -6.59 -2.42
N PRO A 30 7.28 -7.73 -3.12
CA PRO A 30 6.34 -8.86 -3.08
C PRO A 30 6.33 -9.59 -1.73
N ASN A 31 7.35 -9.37 -0.89
CA ASN A 31 7.49 -9.93 0.43
C ASN A 31 8.07 -8.86 1.37
N LEU A 32 7.59 -8.80 2.62
CA LEU A 32 8.18 -7.98 3.67
C LEU A 32 8.35 -8.79 4.96
N GLY A 33 9.44 -8.55 5.68
CA GLY A 33 9.71 -9.15 6.98
C GLY A 33 8.87 -8.49 8.08
N GLY A 34 7.63 -8.92 8.24
CA GLY A 34 6.72 -8.46 9.28
C GLY A 34 5.47 -9.33 9.33
N THR A 35 4.87 -9.45 10.51
CA THR A 35 3.60 -10.17 10.68
C THR A 35 2.46 -9.16 10.87
N LEU A 36 1.46 -9.25 10.01
CA LEU A 36 0.18 -8.57 10.16
C LEU A 36 -0.92 -9.64 10.23
N PRO A 37 -2.11 -9.31 10.78
CA PRO A 37 -3.27 -10.20 10.72
C PRO A 37 -3.86 -10.32 9.30
N ASN A 38 -3.02 -10.25 8.27
CA ASN A 38 -3.41 -10.27 6.86
C ASN A 38 -4.12 -11.58 6.48
N ASP A 39 -3.76 -12.69 7.13
CA ASP A 39 -4.32 -14.01 6.88
C ASP A 39 -5.85 -14.04 7.03
N ALA A 40 -6.38 -13.34 8.04
CA ALA A 40 -7.82 -13.22 8.24
C ALA A 40 -8.52 -12.57 7.03
N PHE A 41 -7.92 -11.53 6.44
CA PHE A 41 -8.50 -10.85 5.29
C PHE A 41 -8.27 -11.61 3.98
N SER A 42 -7.03 -12.03 3.71
CA SER A 42 -6.67 -12.62 2.42
C SER A 42 -7.11 -14.07 2.26
N HIS A 43 -7.10 -14.86 3.33
CA HIS A 43 -7.40 -16.30 3.26
C HIS A 43 -8.76 -16.67 3.83
N ILE A 44 -9.16 -16.09 4.98
CA ILE A 44 -10.47 -16.41 5.57
C ILE A 44 -11.60 -15.66 4.84
N LEU A 45 -11.43 -14.35 4.62
CA LEU A 45 -12.44 -13.52 3.94
C LEU A 45 -12.27 -13.46 2.42
N GLY A 46 -11.16 -13.96 1.87
CA GLY A 46 -10.89 -13.93 0.43
C GLY A 46 -10.76 -12.52 -0.16
N MET A 47 -10.41 -11.52 0.67
CA MET A 47 -10.30 -10.13 0.26
C MET A 47 -8.91 -9.82 -0.32
N PRO A 48 -8.82 -8.99 -1.36
CA PRO A 48 -7.55 -8.44 -1.81
C PRO A 48 -7.00 -7.49 -0.73
N THR A 49 -5.74 -7.68 -0.36
CA THR A 49 -5.05 -6.85 0.63
C THR A 49 -3.83 -6.21 -0.01
N ILE A 50 -3.69 -4.89 0.03
CA ILE A 50 -2.47 -4.17 -0.40
C ILE A 50 -1.80 -3.54 0.82
N TRP A 51 -0.48 -3.68 0.96
CA TRP A 51 0.27 -3.04 2.04
C TRP A 51 1.04 -1.82 1.54
N VAL A 52 0.83 -0.68 2.21
CA VAL A 52 1.40 0.61 1.86
C VAL A 52 2.19 1.15 3.06
N PRO A 53 3.54 1.08 3.05
CA PRO A 53 4.35 1.56 4.15
C PRO A 53 4.38 3.10 4.19
N HIS A 54 3.94 3.69 5.30
CA HIS A 54 4.05 5.13 5.58
C HIS A 54 5.16 5.43 6.59
N SER A 55 6.25 4.67 6.51
CA SER A 55 7.37 4.71 7.45
C SER A 55 8.67 4.29 6.76
N TYR A 56 9.72 4.08 7.54
CA TYR A 56 11.06 3.71 7.08
C TYR A 56 11.74 2.82 8.13
N ALA A 57 12.78 2.11 7.73
CA ALA A 57 13.39 1.05 8.55
C ALA A 57 13.97 1.52 9.90
N ALA A 58 14.32 2.80 10.05
CA ALA A 58 14.95 3.35 11.26
C ALA A 58 13.99 4.18 12.12
N CYS A 59 12.67 3.96 11.99
CA CYS A 59 11.66 4.64 12.78
C CYS A 59 11.61 4.23 14.27
N SER A 60 12.39 3.21 14.67
CA SER A 60 12.42 2.65 16.02
C SER A 60 11.06 2.10 16.48
N GLN A 61 10.31 1.45 15.59
CA GLN A 61 9.03 0.84 15.94
C GLN A 61 9.19 -0.12 17.13
N HIS A 62 8.36 0.06 18.16
CA HIS A 62 8.44 -0.69 19.43
C HIS A 62 9.70 -0.43 20.29
N ALA A 63 10.36 0.71 20.11
CA ALA A 63 11.53 1.10 20.91
C ALA A 63 11.47 2.59 21.32
N PRO A 64 12.27 3.03 22.32
CA PRO A 64 12.36 4.44 22.67
C PRO A 64 12.79 5.32 21.49
N ASN A 65 12.30 6.56 21.48
CA ASN A 65 12.47 7.52 20.37
C ASN A 65 11.87 7.01 19.04
N GLU A 66 10.76 6.25 19.11
CA GLU A 66 9.92 5.99 17.94
C GLU A 66 9.49 7.32 17.30
N HIS A 67 9.68 7.44 15.99
CA HIS A 67 9.45 8.69 15.29
C HIS A 67 9.04 8.50 13.83
N ILE A 68 8.50 9.57 13.27
CA ILE A 68 8.13 9.67 11.86
C ILE A 68 8.76 10.91 11.24
N ILE A 69 9.20 10.79 9.99
CA ILE A 69 9.71 11.93 9.22
C ILE A 69 8.52 12.66 8.59
N GLY A 70 8.41 13.97 8.83
CA GLY A 70 7.25 14.76 8.36
C GLY A 70 7.04 14.74 6.84
N THR A 71 8.11 14.63 6.05
CA THR A 71 8.01 14.49 4.59
C THR A 71 7.47 13.12 4.17
N ILE A 72 7.81 12.05 4.89
CA ILE A 72 7.23 10.70 4.67
C ILE A 72 5.75 10.71 5.04
N ALA A 73 5.37 11.30 6.17
CA ALA A 73 3.98 11.43 6.57
C ALA A 73 3.15 12.19 5.53
N ARG A 74 3.68 13.32 5.02
CA ARG A 74 3.04 14.10 3.94
C ARG A 74 2.87 13.27 2.67
N GLN A 75 3.90 12.53 2.26
CA GLN A 75 3.82 11.67 1.08
C GLN A 75 2.77 10.57 1.26
N GLY A 76 2.70 9.95 2.45
CA GLY A 76 1.68 8.95 2.75
C GLY A 76 0.26 9.50 2.68
N LEU A 77 0.03 10.71 3.18
CA LEU A 77 -1.25 11.39 3.04
C LEU A 77 -1.61 11.63 1.57
N GLN A 78 -0.64 12.06 0.75
CA GLN A 78 -0.87 12.24 -0.69
C GLN A 78 -1.24 10.92 -1.36
N LEU A 79 -0.47 9.86 -1.13
CA LEU A 79 -0.68 8.53 -1.69
C LEU A 79 -2.07 8.00 -1.38
N MET A 80 -2.47 7.98 -0.11
CA MET A 80 -3.77 7.44 0.28
C MET A 80 -4.93 8.32 -0.20
N THR A 81 -4.74 9.65 -0.25
CA THR A 81 -5.74 10.56 -0.82
C THR A 81 -5.94 10.27 -2.31
N GLY A 82 -4.86 10.13 -3.08
CA GLY A 82 -4.93 9.79 -4.51
C GLY A 82 -5.57 8.42 -4.76
N LEU A 83 -5.21 7.41 -3.97
CA LEU A 83 -5.79 6.08 -4.09
C LEU A 83 -7.29 6.05 -3.80
N PHE A 84 -7.74 6.70 -2.72
CA PHE A 84 -9.17 6.76 -2.42
C PHE A 84 -9.94 7.60 -3.44
N TRP A 85 -9.32 8.65 -3.99
CA TRP A 85 -9.89 9.42 -5.09
C TRP A 85 -10.09 8.56 -6.34
N ASP A 86 -9.03 7.89 -6.82
CA ASP A 86 -9.11 7.04 -8.03
C ASP A 86 -10.05 5.84 -7.82
N LEU A 87 -10.14 5.31 -6.59
CA LEU A 87 -11.09 4.24 -6.26
C LEU A 87 -12.55 4.70 -6.38
N ALA A 88 -12.85 5.93 -5.95
CA ALA A 88 -14.18 6.51 -6.11
C ALA A 88 -14.52 6.74 -7.58
N GLU A 89 -13.59 7.30 -8.36
CA GLU A 89 -13.77 7.54 -9.81
C GLU A 89 -13.96 6.24 -10.61
N SER A 90 -13.30 5.15 -10.20
CA SER A 90 -13.45 3.82 -10.79
C SER A 90 -14.67 3.03 -10.30
N LYS A 91 -15.55 3.63 -9.50
CA LYS A 91 -16.74 2.99 -8.89
C LYS A 91 -16.39 1.72 -8.08
N GLY A 92 -15.22 1.71 -7.45
CA GLY A 92 -14.79 0.62 -6.56
C GLY A 92 -14.28 -0.63 -7.25
N MET A 93 -14.08 -0.64 -8.57
CA MET A 93 -13.56 -1.80 -9.30
C MET A 93 -12.21 -1.50 -9.98
N PRO A 94 -11.14 -2.24 -9.68
CA PRO A 94 -9.98 -2.32 -10.56
C PRO A 94 -10.44 -3.09 -11.79
N ILE A 95 -10.84 -2.34 -12.82
CA ILE A 95 -11.51 -2.87 -14.00
C ILE A 95 -10.52 -3.77 -14.77
N GLU A 96 -10.85 -5.06 -14.91
CA GLU A 96 -10.51 -5.81 -16.13
C GLU A 96 -11.62 -5.49 -17.15
N TYR A 97 -11.24 -4.97 -18.32
CA TYR A 97 -12.07 -5.06 -19.53
C TYR A 97 -11.71 -6.36 -20.24
#